data_AF-A0A932GN18-F1
#
_entry.id   AF-A0A932GN18-F1
#
_cell.length_a   1.000
_cell.length_b   1.000
_cell.length_c   1.000
_cell.angle_alpha   90.00
_cell.angle_beta   90.00
_cell.angle_gamma   90.00
#
_symmetry.space_group_name_H-M   'P 1'
#
loop_
_entity.id
_entity.type
_entity.pdbx_description
1 polymer ?
#
loop_
_entity_poly.entity_id
_entity_poly.type
_entity_poly.pdbx_seq_one_letter_code
_entity_poly.pdbx_strand_id
1 'polypeptide(L)'
;MQGVEPTLIDQIRRRSPEFDELWKEHEYLEQQLQEINNLRYLTASQEMRKKEIQKLKLRGKDRMAAIIEQYRSGEVQQRVESRS
;
A
#
# COMPACT_ATOMS: atom_id res chain seq x y z
N MET A 1 -3.26 -4.89 -7.23
CA MET A 1 -1.89 -5.44 -7.31
C MET A 1 -1.95 -6.77 -8.02
N GLN A 2 -1.96 -6.79 -9.36
CA GLN A 2 -1.96 -8.06 -10.10
C GLN A 2 -0.49 -8.37 -10.45
N GLY A 3 0.10 -9.37 -9.79
CA GLY A 3 1.47 -9.84 -10.08
C GLY A 3 2.49 -9.75 -8.93
N VAL A 4 2.08 -9.44 -7.70
CA VAL A 4 2.96 -9.57 -6.53
C VAL A 4 2.66 -10.91 -5.87
N GLU A 5 3.68 -11.77 -5.79
CA GLU A 5 3.57 -13.08 -5.17
C GLU A 5 3.17 -12.92 -3.69
N PRO A 6 2.14 -13.63 -3.20
CA PRO A 6 1.69 -13.51 -1.81
C PRO A 6 2.78 -13.88 -0.80
N THR A 7 3.70 -14.76 -1.18
CA THR A 7 4.88 -15.13 -0.39
C THR A 7 5.88 -13.99 -0.22
N LEU A 8 6.03 -13.12 -1.22
CA LEU A 8 6.90 -11.95 -1.16
C LEU A 8 6.28 -10.89 -0.24
N ILE A 9 4.97 -10.69 -0.32
CA ILE A 9 4.26 -9.78 0.58
C ILE A 9 4.41 -10.21 2.04
N ASP A 10 4.27 -11.50 2.35
CA ASP A 10 4.44 -12.00 3.73
C ASP A 10 5.87 -11.76 4.24
N GLN A 11 6.88 -12.00 3.40
CA GLN A 11 8.28 -11.71 3.76
C GLN A 11 8.52 -10.22 3.99
N ILE A 12 8.05 -9.36 3.09
CA ILE A 12 8.20 -7.90 3.23
C ILE A 12 7.47 -7.42 4.49
N ARG A 13 6.25 -7.92 4.78
CA ARG A 13 5.52 -7.56 6.01
C ARG A 13 6.25 -7.98 7.29
N ARG A 14 6.91 -9.14 7.30
CA ARG A 14 7.73 -9.59 8.44
C ARG A 14 9.01 -8.77 8.61
N ARG A 15 9.57 -8.28 7.51
CA ARG A 15 10.89 -7.61 7.48
C ARG A 15 10.77 -6.08 7.55
N SER A 16 9.66 -5.52 7.08
CA SER A 16 9.37 -4.09 6.97
C SER A 16 8.03 -3.77 7.63
N PRO A 17 8.04 -3.19 8.84
CA PRO A 17 6.82 -2.67 9.47
C PRO A 17 6.20 -1.52 8.66
N GLU A 18 7.01 -0.74 7.94
CA GLU A 18 6.51 0.32 7.04
C GLU A 18 5.57 -0.23 5.95
N PHE A 19 5.88 -1.41 5.38
CA PHE A 19 4.99 -2.02 4.40
C PHE A 19 3.67 -2.47 5.02
N ASP A 20 3.70 -3.00 6.26
CA ASP A 20 2.48 -3.40 6.98
C ASP A 20 1.57 -2.19 7.28
N GLU A 21 2.16 -1.05 7.66
CA GLU A 21 1.42 0.19 7.85
C GLU A 21 0.82 0.72 6.53
N LEU A 22 1.60 0.74 5.45
CA LEU A 22 1.10 1.13 4.12
C LEU A 22 -0.03 0.22 3.64
N TRP A 23 0.06 -1.07 3.93
CA TRP A 23 -1.00 -2.03 3.59
C TRP A 23 -2.28 -1.75 4.38
N LYS A 24 -2.18 -1.55 5.69
CA LYS A 24 -3.31 -1.18 6.55
C LYS A 24 -3.95 0.13 6.10
N GLU A 25 -3.15 1.14 5.79
CA GLU A 25 -3.64 2.41 5.27
C GLU A 25 -4.37 2.21 3.94
N HIS A 26 -3.83 1.40 3.02
CA HIS A 26 -4.51 1.06 1.78
C HIS A 26 -5.86 0.36 2.03
N GLU A 27 -5.91 -0.63 2.93
CA GLU A 27 -7.13 -1.38 3.25
C GLU A 27 -8.19 -0.47 3.87
N TYR A 28 -7.78 0.42 4.78
CA TYR A 28 -8.64 1.45 5.37
C TYR A 28 -9.18 2.43 4.32
N LEU A 29 -8.35 2.85 3.38
CA LEU A 29 -8.75 3.69 2.25
C LEU A 29 -9.73 2.97 1.32
N GLU A 30 -9.56 1.66 1.07
CA GLU A 30 -10.54 0.86 0.32
C GLU A 30 -11.88 0.79 1.03
N GLN A 31 -11.89 0.50 2.33
CA GLN A 31 -13.13 0.45 3.10
C GLN A 31 -13.87 1.78 3.05
N GLN A 32 -13.17 2.90 3.29
CA GLN A 32 -13.78 4.23 3.17
C GLN A 32 -14.31 4.50 1.75
N LEU A 33 -13.56 4.12 0.70
CA LEU A 33 -14.02 4.28 -0.68
C LEU A 33 -15.27 3.44 -0.96
N GLN A 34 -15.31 2.22 -0.42
CA GLN A 34 -16.41 1.29 -0.60
C GLN A 34 -17.65 1.78 0.13
N GLU A 35 -17.50 2.28 1.35
CA GLU A 35 -18.58 2.88 2.14
C GLU A 35 -19.18 4.09 1.40
N ILE A 36 -18.32 4.96 0.87
CA ILE A 36 -18.71 6.10 0.02
C ILE A 36 -19.41 5.61 -1.25
N ASN A 37 -18.87 4.62 -1.96
CA ASN A 37 -19.49 4.07 -3.17
C ASN A 37 -20.83 3.36 -2.90
N ASN A 38 -21.03 2.85 -1.68
CA ASN A 38 -22.28 2.21 -1.27
C ASN A 38 -23.38 3.25 -0.98
N LEU A 39 -23.01 4.52 -0.77
CA LEU A 39 -23.99 5.60 -0.66
C LEU A 39 -24.63 5.87 -2.02
N ARG A 40 -25.96 5.80 -2.05
CA ARG A 40 -26.76 6.04 -3.27
C ARG A 40 -26.65 7.48 -3.79
N TYR A 41 -26.35 8.43 -2.90
CA TYR A 41 -26.12 9.83 -3.24
C TYR A 41 -24.90 10.33 -2.47
N LEU A 42 -23.93 10.84 -3.21
CA LEU A 42 -22.73 11.46 -2.65
C LEU A 42 -22.98 12.94 -2.42
N THR A 43 -22.64 13.43 -1.24
CA THR A 43 -22.56 14.88 -0.99
C THR A 43 -21.23 15.42 -1.50
N ALA A 44 -21.14 16.73 -1.75
CA ALA A 44 -19.91 17.37 -2.23
C ALA A 44 -18.68 17.05 -1.37
N SER A 45 -18.86 16.95 -0.04
CA SER A 45 -17.81 16.53 0.89
C SER A 45 -17.35 15.08 0.62
N GLN A 46 -18.26 14.16 0.31
CA GLN A 46 -17.93 12.77 0.01
C GLN A 46 -17.30 12.60 -1.38
N GLU A 47 -17.69 13.41 -2.36
CA GLU A 47 -17.02 13.45 -3.67
C GLU A 47 -15.57 13.93 -3.55
N MET A 48 -15.32 14.97 -2.74
CA MET A 48 -13.95 15.40 -2.42
C MET A 48 -13.18 14.29 -1.71
N ARG A 49 -13.79 13.66 -0.71
CA ARG A 49 -13.17 12.57 0.05
C ARG A 49 -12.83 11.37 -0.86
N LYS A 50 -13.71 11.01 -1.79
CA LYS A 50 -13.47 9.98 -2.81
C LYS A 50 -12.25 10.30 -3.67
N LYS A 51 -12.12 11.54 -4.13
CA LYS A 51 -10.95 12.00 -4.92
C LYS A 51 -9.67 11.98 -4.12
N GLU A 52 -9.71 12.41 -2.86
CA GLU A 52 -8.58 12.36 -1.93
C GLU A 52 -8.14 10.91 -1.70
N ILE A 53 -9.10 10.01 -1.40
CA ILE A 53 -8.83 8.58 -1.21
C ILE A 53 -8.22 7.97 -2.47
N GLN A 54 -8.71 8.30 -3.67
CA GLN A 54 -8.09 7.83 -4.92
C GLN A 54 -6.64 8.29 -5.07
N LYS A 55 -6.33 9.55 -4.74
CA LYS A 55 -4.95 10.05 -4.77
C LYS A 55 -4.06 9.36 -3.73
N LEU A 56 -4.57 9.16 -2.51
CA LEU A 56 -3.85 8.48 -1.44
C LEU A 56 -3.60 7.01 -1.81
N LYS A 57 -4.58 6.31 -2.38
CA LYS A 57 -4.40 4.95 -2.91
C LYS A 57 -3.34 4.90 -4.00
N LEU A 58 -3.30 5.88 -4.90
CA LEU A 58 -2.27 5.95 -5.93
C LEU A 58 -0.88 6.05 -5.28
N ARG A 59 -0.70 7.03 -4.39
CA ARG A 59 0.56 7.24 -3.64
C ARG A 59 0.96 6.03 -2.82
N GLY A 60 0.02 5.41 -2.11
CA GLY A 60 0.27 4.21 -1.31
C GLY A 60 0.71 3.04 -2.18
N LYS A 61 0.09 2.90 -3.35
CA LYS A 61 0.48 1.88 -4.34
C LYS A 61 1.87 2.14 -4.92
N ASP A 62 2.21 3.38 -5.26
CA ASP A 62 3.56 3.76 -5.70
C ASP A 62 4.59 3.46 -4.61
N ARG A 63 4.28 3.77 -3.34
CA ARG A 63 5.17 3.52 -2.21
C ARG A 63 5.37 2.03 -1.94
N MET A 64 4.28 1.24 -1.97
CA MET A 64 4.35 -0.22 -1.86
C MET A 64 5.13 -0.84 -3.01
N ALA A 65 4.95 -0.34 -4.25
CA ALA A 65 5.70 -0.80 -5.41
C ALA A 65 7.20 -0.49 -5.26
N ALA A 66 7.56 0.71 -4.80
CA ALA A 66 8.94 1.08 -4.53
C ALA A 66 9.59 0.16 -3.47
N ILE A 67 8.87 -0.16 -2.38
CA ILE A 67 9.38 -1.10 -1.37
C ILE A 67 9.56 -2.49 -1.99
N ILE A 68 8.56 -3.00 -2.71
CA ILE A 68 8.65 -4.30 -3.37
C ILE A 68 9.83 -4.33 -4.34
N GLU A 69 10.06 -3.26 -5.10
CA GLU A 69 11.17 -3.15 -6.04
C GLU A 69 12.53 -3.07 -5.34
N GLN A 70 12.64 -2.38 -4.19
CA GLN A 70 13.85 -2.39 -3.37
C GLN A 70 14.17 -3.78 -2.81
N TYR A 71 13.14 -4.51 -2.37
CA TYR A 71 13.27 -5.89 -1.91
C TYR A 71 13.64 -6.83 -3.07
N ARG A 72 13.03 -6.65 -4.25
CA ARG A 72 13.29 -7.45 -5.44
C ARG A 72 14.66 -7.15 -6.05
N SER A 73 15.13 -5.91 -5.98
CA SER A 73 16.45 -5.48 -6.45
C SER A 73 17.58 -5.82 -5.47
N GLY A 74 17.27 -6.36 -4.30
CA GLY A 74 18.26 -6.87 -3.35
C GLY A 74 19.02 -5.81 -2.54
N GLU A 75 18.66 -4.52 -2.63
CA GLU A 75 19.32 -3.45 -1.86
C GLU A 75 19.17 -3.65 -0.33
N VAL A 76 18.03 -4.19 0.12
CA VAL A 76 17.80 -4.50 1.54
C VAL A 76 18.57 -5.76 1.97
N GLN A 77 18.85 -6.68 1.04
CA GLN A 77 19.59 -7.91 1.31
C GLN A 77 21.09 -7.61 1.58
N GLN A 78 21.69 -6.70 0.80
CA GLN A 78 23.14 -6.43 0.85
C GLN A 78 23.61 -5.69 2.11
N ARG A 79 22.74 -4.96 2.81
CA ARG A 79 23.12 -4.25 4.05
C ARG A 79 23.27 -5.15 5.27
N VAL A 80 22.65 -6.33 5.28
CA VAL A 80 22.70 -7.23 6.45
C VAL A 80 23.90 -8.17 6.40
N GLU A 81 24.42 -8.45 5.20
CA GLU A 81 25.56 -9.36 4.97
C GLU A 81 26.93 -8.66 5.06
N SER A 82 26.98 -7.32 5.05
CA SER A 82 28.24 -6.55 5.16
C SER A 82 28.73 -6.37 6.62
N ARG A 83 28.14 -7.09 7.57
CA ARG A 83 28.52 -7.08 8.99
C ARG A 83 28.78 -8.51 9.45
N SER A 84 29.69 -9.21 8.79
CA SER A 84 30.30 -10.46 9.26
C SER A 84 31.74 -10.54 8.78
#